data_AF-A0A139RG49-F1
#
_entry.id   AF-A0A139RG49-F1
#
_cell.length_a   1.000
_cell.length_b   1.000
_cell.length_c   1.000
_cell.angle_alpha   90.00
_cell.angle_beta   90.00
_cell.angle_gamma   90.00
#
_symmetry.space_group_name_H-M   'P 1'
#
loop_
_entity.id
_entity.type
_entity.pdbx_description
1 polymer ?
#
loop_
_entity_poly.entity_id
_entity_poly.type
_entity_poly.pdbx_seq_one_letter_code
_entity_poly.pdbx_strand_id
1 'polypeptide(L)'
;MVQLISSQIDADRMDYLLRDSYFTGASYGEFDLTRILRVIRPIENGIAFQRNGMHAIEDYVLSRYQMYMQVYFHPATRAMEVLLQNLLKRAKELYPDNKDFFTLTSPHLLPFFEKNVSLTDYLSLDDGVMNTYFQLWMTSPDKILADLSQRFVNRKVFKSITFSQEDQEQLASMRKLVEDIGFDPDYYTAIHKNFDLPYDIYRPESENPRTQIEIIQKNGELAELSSLSPIVQSLAGSRHGDNRFYFPKEMLDQNSIFASITQQFLHLIENDHFTPNKN
;
A
#
# COMPACT_ATOMS: atom_id res chain seq x y z
N MET A 1 8.59 27.03 8.68
CA MET A 1 9.65 25.99 8.62
C MET A 1 9.06 24.59 8.46
N VAL A 2 8.03 24.21 9.24
CA VAL A 2 7.40 22.87 9.17
C VAL A 2 6.96 22.46 7.75
N GLN A 3 6.32 23.35 7.00
CA GLN A 3 5.77 23.01 5.67
C GLN A 3 6.79 22.64 4.59
N LEU A 4 8.07 23.00 4.76
CA LEU A 4 9.14 22.57 3.84
C LEU A 4 9.46 21.08 3.99
N ILE A 5 9.23 20.52 5.17
CA ILE A 5 9.51 19.12 5.50
C ILE A 5 8.21 18.30 5.47
N SER A 6 7.07 18.89 5.86
CA SER A 6 5.77 18.21 5.89
C SER A 6 4.63 19.13 5.45
N SER A 7 4.14 18.93 4.23
CA SER A 7 2.98 19.59 3.63
C SER A 7 2.39 18.74 2.47
N GLN A 8 1.51 19.32 1.65
CA GLN A 8 1.06 18.66 0.40
C GLN A 8 2.09 18.70 -0.72
N ILE A 9 3.10 19.58 -0.61
CA ILE A 9 4.18 19.77 -1.58
C ILE A 9 5.46 20.17 -0.83
N ASP A 10 6.02 19.19 -0.13
CA ASP A 10 7.25 19.32 0.67
C ASP A 10 8.45 18.68 -0.05
N ALA A 11 9.64 18.87 0.52
CA ALA A 11 10.87 18.31 -0.03
C ALA A 11 10.89 16.77 -0.03
N ASP A 12 10.25 16.14 0.97
CA ASP A 12 10.17 14.68 1.09
C ASP A 12 9.38 14.08 -0.08
N ARG A 13 8.16 14.58 -0.32
CA ARG A 13 7.30 14.16 -1.42
C ARG A 13 7.89 14.44 -2.78
N MET A 14 8.50 15.61 -2.94
CA MET A 14 9.15 15.92 -4.22
C MET A 14 10.32 14.97 -4.49
N ASP A 15 11.13 14.63 -3.48
CA ASP A 15 12.24 13.69 -3.64
C ASP A 15 11.74 12.28 -3.94
N TYR A 16 10.87 11.69 -3.10
CA TYR A 16 10.47 10.30 -3.28
C TYR A 16 9.69 10.10 -4.59
N LEU A 17 8.86 11.06 -5.02
CA LEU A 17 8.12 10.91 -6.29
C LEU A 17 9.08 10.84 -7.49
N LEU A 18 10.07 11.73 -7.55
CA LEU A 18 11.06 11.74 -8.62
C LEU A 18 11.99 10.54 -8.54
N ARG A 19 12.44 10.19 -7.32
CA ARG A 19 13.31 9.05 -7.06
C ARG A 19 12.62 7.74 -7.44
N ASP A 20 11.41 7.52 -6.96
CA ASP A 20 10.66 6.29 -7.22
C ASP A 20 10.30 6.18 -8.70
N SER A 21 9.89 7.29 -9.33
CA SER A 21 9.67 7.35 -10.79
C SER A 21 10.91 6.89 -11.55
N TYR A 22 12.08 7.41 -11.18
CA TYR A 22 13.36 7.07 -11.78
C TYR A 22 13.73 5.59 -11.59
N PHE A 23 13.67 5.08 -10.35
CA PHE A 23 14.09 3.71 -10.04
C PHE A 23 13.10 2.63 -10.51
N THR A 24 11.82 2.96 -10.62
CA THR A 24 10.79 2.05 -11.17
C THR A 24 10.70 2.13 -12.69
N GLY A 25 11.20 3.21 -13.32
CA GLY A 25 11.05 3.50 -14.74
C GLY A 25 9.65 4.01 -15.12
N ALA A 26 8.78 4.30 -14.14
CA ALA A 26 7.44 4.81 -14.36
C ALA A 26 7.49 6.33 -14.62
N SER A 27 7.81 6.72 -15.86
CA SER A 27 7.98 8.13 -16.26
C SER A 27 6.77 9.04 -16.06
N TYR A 28 5.61 8.48 -15.70
CA TYR A 28 4.42 9.20 -15.27
C TYR A 28 4.61 9.98 -13.95
N GLY A 29 5.65 9.67 -13.16
CA GLY A 29 5.93 10.36 -11.90
C GLY A 29 6.82 11.60 -12.01
N GLU A 30 7.28 11.96 -13.20
CA GLU A 30 8.19 13.09 -13.41
C GLU A 30 7.44 14.43 -13.38
N PHE A 31 8.08 15.47 -12.83
CA PHE A 31 7.61 16.86 -12.86
C PHE A 31 8.81 17.81 -12.79
N ASP A 32 8.64 19.07 -13.21
CA ASP A 32 9.74 20.05 -13.23
C ASP A 32 10.02 20.67 -11.84
N LEU A 33 10.86 19.98 -11.06
CA LEU A 33 11.36 20.47 -9.78
C LEU A 33 12.02 21.85 -9.88
N THR A 34 12.79 22.12 -10.95
CA THR A 34 13.47 23.40 -11.14
C THR A 34 12.46 24.54 -11.27
N ARG A 35 11.33 24.30 -11.95
CA ARG A 35 10.25 25.28 -12.07
C ARG A 35 9.58 25.53 -10.72
N ILE A 36 9.29 24.48 -9.94
CA ILE A 36 8.69 24.60 -8.60
C ILE A 36 9.59 25.43 -7.68
N LEU A 37 10.89 25.13 -7.65
CA LEU A 37 11.88 25.87 -6.84
C LEU A 37 12.01 27.35 -7.25
N ARG A 38 11.76 27.70 -8.51
CA ARG A 38 11.76 29.10 -8.95
C ARG A 38 10.57 29.90 -8.42
N VAL A 39 9.44 29.25 -8.17
CA VAL A 39 8.17 29.93 -7.82
C VAL A 39 7.75 29.75 -6.37
N ILE A 40 8.37 28.85 -5.61
CA ILE A 40 8.14 28.71 -4.16
C ILE A 40 8.57 29.99 -3.42
N ARG A 41 7.73 30.45 -2.48
CA ARG A 41 7.96 31.66 -1.69
C ARG A 41 7.64 31.37 -0.22
N PRO A 42 8.46 31.87 0.72
CA PRO A 42 8.08 31.86 2.12
C PRO A 42 6.94 32.86 2.35
N ILE A 43 6.00 32.49 3.21
CA ILE A 43 4.95 33.36 3.73
C ILE A 43 4.94 33.24 5.27
N GLU A 44 4.23 34.14 5.96
CA GLU A 44 4.19 34.19 7.43
C GLU A 44 3.89 32.82 8.06
N ASN A 45 2.95 32.07 7.49
CA ASN A 45 2.49 30.79 8.01
C ASN A 45 3.00 29.56 7.24
N GLY A 46 4.03 29.69 6.40
CA GLY A 46 4.55 28.54 5.65
C GLY A 46 5.14 28.85 4.28
N ILE A 47 4.70 28.09 3.28
CA ILE A 47 5.13 28.23 1.88
C ILE A 47 3.92 28.44 0.97
N ALA A 48 4.12 29.22 -0.09
CA ALA A 48 3.17 29.41 -1.18
C ALA A 48 3.91 29.48 -2.51
N PHE A 49 3.17 29.45 -3.63
CA PHE A 49 3.76 29.43 -4.97
C PHE A 49 3.26 30.59 -5.81
N GLN A 50 4.15 31.24 -6.56
CA GLN A 50 3.73 32.30 -7.47
C GLN A 50 2.81 31.77 -8.57
N ARG A 51 1.73 32.51 -8.87
CA ARG A 51 0.74 32.13 -9.91
C ARG A 51 1.34 31.80 -11.27
N ASN A 52 2.44 32.45 -11.67
CA ASN A 52 3.10 32.18 -12.95
C ASN A 52 3.73 30.77 -13.05
N GLY A 53 3.87 30.05 -11.94
CA GLY A 53 4.33 28.66 -11.91
C GLY A 53 3.23 27.64 -11.63
N MET A 54 1.96 28.04 -11.60
CA MET A 54 0.83 27.18 -11.25
C MET A 54 0.84 25.85 -12.03
N HIS A 55 1.11 25.88 -13.33
CA HIS A 55 1.15 24.66 -14.15
C HIS A 55 2.21 23.64 -13.73
N ALA A 56 3.34 24.06 -13.15
CA ALA A 56 4.31 23.11 -12.61
C ALA A 56 3.83 22.46 -11.30
N ILE A 57 2.98 23.16 -10.57
CA ILE A 57 2.32 22.63 -9.36
C ILE A 57 1.18 21.67 -9.77
N GLU A 58 0.45 21.98 -10.83
CA GLU A 58 -0.54 21.05 -11.42
C GLU A 58 0.11 19.76 -11.89
N ASP A 59 1.25 19.87 -12.59
CA ASP A 59 2.06 18.75 -13.05
C ASP A 59 2.49 17.87 -11.87
N TYR A 60 3.04 18.47 -10.80
CA TYR A 60 3.34 17.76 -9.55
C TYR A 60 2.15 16.97 -8.99
N VAL A 61 0.95 17.58 -8.92
CA VAL A 61 -0.25 16.91 -8.41
C VAL A 61 -0.65 15.74 -9.30
N LEU A 62 -0.57 15.91 -10.62
CA LEU A 62 -0.88 14.87 -11.59
C LEU A 62 0.12 13.71 -11.51
N SER A 63 1.42 14.00 -11.47
CA SER A 63 2.49 13.01 -11.35
C SER A 63 2.37 12.23 -10.04
N ARG A 64 2.05 12.92 -8.95
CA ARG A 64 1.74 12.27 -7.67
C ARG A 64 0.56 11.31 -7.81
N TYR A 65 -0.56 11.74 -8.39
CA TYR A 65 -1.71 10.87 -8.63
C TYR A 65 -1.32 9.61 -9.43
N GLN A 66 -0.57 9.78 -10.51
CA GLN A 66 -0.14 8.67 -11.36
C GLN A 66 0.77 7.70 -10.61
N MET A 67 1.72 8.18 -9.80
CA MET A 67 2.59 7.33 -8.97
C MET A 67 1.79 6.48 -7.98
N TYR A 68 0.75 7.04 -7.38
CA TYR A 68 -0.15 6.28 -6.51
C TYR A 68 -0.86 5.16 -7.26
N MET A 69 -1.46 5.45 -8.41
CA MET A 69 -2.23 4.46 -9.16
C MET A 69 -1.37 3.38 -9.80
N GLN A 70 -0.18 3.74 -10.30
CA GLN A 70 0.66 2.84 -11.09
C GLN A 70 1.70 2.09 -10.26
N VAL A 71 2.20 2.69 -9.17
CA VAL A 71 3.30 2.13 -8.38
C VAL A 71 2.80 1.74 -6.99
N TYR A 72 2.32 2.70 -6.20
CA TYR A 72 2.04 2.46 -4.77
C TYR A 72 0.81 1.57 -4.56
N PHE A 73 -0.19 1.63 -5.43
CA PHE A 73 -1.38 0.77 -5.38
C PHE A 73 -1.33 -0.42 -6.32
N HIS A 74 -0.15 -0.71 -6.88
CA HIS A 74 0.00 -1.86 -7.76
C HIS A 74 -0.39 -3.16 -7.02
N PRO A 75 -1.34 -3.96 -7.55
CA PRO A 75 -1.91 -5.10 -6.82
C PRO A 75 -0.88 -6.14 -6.40
N ALA A 76 0.18 -6.35 -7.21
CA ALA A 76 1.24 -7.29 -6.89
C ALA A 76 2.14 -6.83 -5.73
N THR A 77 2.37 -5.52 -5.58
CA THR A 77 3.13 -4.96 -4.46
C THR A 77 2.34 -5.17 -3.16
N ARG A 78 1.04 -4.91 -3.21
CA ARG A 78 0.13 -5.12 -2.08
C ARG A 78 -0.05 -6.60 -1.74
N ALA A 79 -0.02 -7.49 -2.73
CA ALA A 79 -0.01 -8.92 -2.47
C ALA A 79 1.24 -9.38 -1.69
N MET A 80 2.41 -8.78 -1.96
CA MET A 80 3.63 -9.04 -1.18
C MET A 80 3.53 -8.48 0.24
N GLU A 81 2.90 -7.32 0.42
CA GLU A 81 2.65 -6.75 1.75
C GLU A 81 1.72 -7.64 2.59
N VAL A 82 0.59 -8.08 2.02
CA VAL A 82 -0.32 -9.06 2.65
C VAL A 82 0.43 -10.32 3.06
N LEU A 83 1.27 -10.85 2.16
CA LEU A 83 2.06 -12.03 2.42
C LEU A 83 3.04 -11.83 3.59
N LEU A 84 3.73 -10.68 3.63
CA LEU A 84 4.64 -10.32 4.72
C LEU A 84 3.92 -10.16 6.06
N GLN A 85 2.77 -9.47 6.05
CA GLN A 85 1.94 -9.31 7.25
C GLN A 85 1.50 -10.67 7.80
N ASN A 86 1.00 -11.56 6.93
CA ASN A 86 0.56 -12.90 7.33
C ASN A 86 1.71 -13.78 7.79
N LEU A 87 2.90 -13.65 7.18
CA LEU A 87 4.12 -14.33 7.61
C LEU A 87 4.52 -13.93 9.03
N LEU A 88 4.61 -12.62 9.31
CA LEU A 88 4.98 -12.09 10.62
C LEU A 88 3.91 -12.36 11.68
N LYS A 89 2.62 -12.33 11.29
CA LYS A 89 1.50 -12.74 12.13
C LYS A 89 1.67 -14.19 12.58
N ARG A 90 1.93 -15.12 11.64
CA ARG A 90 2.16 -16.53 11.97
C ARG A 90 3.37 -16.74 12.87
N ALA A 91 4.50 -16.05 12.60
CA ALA A 91 5.68 -16.12 13.44
C ALA A 91 5.38 -15.69 14.88
N LYS A 92 4.66 -14.58 15.06
CA LYS A 92 4.26 -14.06 16.37
C LYS A 92 3.33 -15.02 17.12
N GLU A 93 2.40 -15.67 16.43
CA GLU A 93 1.47 -16.63 17.03
C GLU A 93 2.15 -17.92 17.46
N LEU A 94 3.16 -18.39 16.70
CA LEU A 94 3.94 -19.58 17.03
C LEU A 94 4.97 -19.35 18.14
N TYR A 95 5.39 -18.10 18.36
CA TYR A 95 6.47 -17.75 19.26
C TYR A 95 6.32 -18.29 20.70
N PRO A 96 5.15 -18.18 21.37
CA PRO A 96 4.99 -18.66 22.75
C PRO A 96 5.29 -20.15 22.92
N ASP A 97 4.92 -20.97 21.94
CA ASP A 97 5.05 -22.43 21.97
C ASP A 97 6.40 -22.92 21.41
N ASN A 98 7.12 -22.08 20.66
CA ASN A 98 8.33 -22.44 19.94
C ASN A 98 9.51 -21.50 20.21
N LYS A 99 9.67 -21.03 21.45
CA LYS A 99 10.69 -20.03 21.83
C LYS A 99 12.11 -20.41 21.40
N ASP A 100 12.50 -21.67 21.57
CA ASP A 100 13.86 -22.14 21.21
C ASP A 100 14.11 -22.02 19.71
N PHE A 101 13.10 -22.32 18.88
CA PHE A 101 13.19 -22.17 17.43
C PHE A 101 13.42 -20.72 17.04
N PHE A 102 12.66 -19.77 17.59
CA PHE A 102 12.80 -18.34 17.26
C PHE A 102 14.07 -17.71 17.88
N THR A 103 14.54 -18.23 19.02
CA THR A 103 15.83 -17.82 19.59
C THR A 103 16.98 -18.15 18.65
N LEU A 104 16.93 -19.32 17.99
CA LEU A 104 17.94 -19.75 17.03
C LEU A 104 17.78 -19.07 15.65
N THR A 105 16.55 -18.88 15.18
CA THR A 105 16.28 -18.48 13.80
C THR A 105 16.00 -16.98 13.62
N SER A 106 15.61 -16.27 14.67
CA SER A 106 15.24 -14.84 14.60
C SER A 106 15.43 -14.09 15.93
N PRO A 107 16.64 -14.10 16.53
CA PRO A 107 16.86 -13.57 17.87
C PRO A 107 16.48 -12.08 18.02
N HIS A 108 16.70 -11.25 17.00
CA HIS A 108 16.38 -9.81 17.07
C HIS A 108 14.88 -9.52 17.02
N LEU A 109 14.03 -10.50 16.70
CA LEU A 109 12.56 -10.35 16.75
C LEU A 109 11.96 -10.68 18.12
N LEU A 110 12.70 -11.33 19.02
CA LEU A 110 12.19 -11.71 20.35
C LEU A 110 11.67 -10.51 21.15
N PRO A 111 12.40 -9.37 21.28
CA PRO A 111 11.91 -8.20 22.00
C PRO A 111 10.58 -7.65 21.45
N PHE A 112 10.35 -7.80 20.14
CA PHE A 112 9.12 -7.39 19.48
C PHE A 112 7.96 -8.34 19.79
N PHE A 113 8.20 -9.65 19.78
CA PHE A 113 7.19 -10.63 20.17
C PHE A 113 6.79 -10.50 21.64
N GLU A 114 7.75 -10.21 22.52
CA GLU A 114 7.56 -9.99 23.96
C GLU A 114 7.01 -8.60 24.30
N LYS A 115 6.93 -7.69 23.32
CA LYS A 115 6.53 -6.28 23.50
C LYS A 115 7.43 -5.51 24.48
N ASN A 116 8.71 -5.86 24.53
CA ASN A 116 9.71 -5.24 25.38
C ASN A 116 10.92 -4.80 24.53
N VAL A 117 10.65 -3.92 23.55
CA VAL A 117 11.64 -3.47 22.56
C VAL A 117 12.38 -2.22 23.04
N SER A 118 13.70 -2.22 22.95
CA SER A 118 14.53 -1.03 23.13
C SER A 118 14.88 -0.37 21.79
N LEU A 119 15.38 0.87 21.83
CA LEU A 119 15.89 1.53 20.63
C LEU A 119 17.04 0.74 19.98
N THR A 120 17.89 0.11 20.79
CA THR A 120 18.99 -0.71 20.28
C THR A 120 18.48 -1.94 19.53
N ASP A 121 17.42 -2.58 20.02
CA ASP A 121 16.79 -3.71 19.32
C ASP A 121 16.20 -3.26 17.98
N TYR A 122 15.52 -2.11 17.96
CA TYR A 122 14.99 -1.52 16.74
C TYR A 122 16.07 -1.21 15.70
N LEU A 123 17.17 -0.59 16.11
CA LEU A 123 18.29 -0.25 15.23
C LEU A 123 19.11 -1.48 14.77
N SER A 124 18.91 -2.64 15.37
CA SER A 124 19.55 -3.90 14.95
C SER A 124 18.80 -4.62 13.82
N LEU A 125 17.60 -4.14 13.46
CA LEU A 125 16.82 -4.70 12.37
C LEU A 125 17.00 -3.89 11.08
N ASP A 126 17.17 -4.62 9.99
CA ASP A 126 17.10 -4.12 8.62
C ASP A 126 16.51 -5.20 7.70
N ASP A 127 16.27 -4.86 6.43
CA ASP A 127 15.68 -5.77 5.45
C ASP A 127 16.55 -7.02 5.20
N GLY A 128 17.87 -6.92 5.35
CA GLY A 128 18.80 -8.03 5.20
C GLY A 128 18.70 -9.04 6.35
N VAL A 129 18.59 -8.53 7.58
CA VAL A 129 18.31 -9.34 8.78
C VAL A 129 16.97 -10.06 8.62
N MET A 130 15.92 -9.34 8.22
CA MET A 130 14.59 -9.92 8.02
C MET A 130 14.59 -10.99 6.93
N ASN A 131 15.23 -10.74 5.78
CA ASN A 131 15.36 -11.72 4.71
C ASN A 131 16.12 -12.98 5.16
N THR A 132 17.14 -12.83 6.01
CA THR A 132 17.85 -13.98 6.58
C THR A 132 16.92 -14.84 7.42
N TYR A 133 16.10 -14.23 8.27
CA TYR A 133 15.12 -14.95 9.10
C TYR A 133 14.07 -15.66 8.23
N PHE A 134 13.56 -15.00 7.20
CA PHE A 134 12.61 -15.60 6.27
C PHE A 134 13.21 -16.82 5.55
N GLN A 135 14.47 -16.75 5.12
CA GLN A 135 15.16 -17.89 4.51
C GLN A 135 15.29 -19.06 5.48
N LEU A 136 15.64 -18.81 6.75
CA LEU A 136 15.70 -19.85 7.78
C LEU A 136 14.32 -20.47 8.05
N TRP A 137 13.26 -19.65 8.00
CA TRP A 137 11.90 -20.12 8.24
C TRP A 137 11.31 -20.93 7.08
N MET A 138 11.88 -20.91 5.87
CA MET A 138 11.43 -21.73 4.73
C MET A 138 11.46 -23.24 5.02
N THR A 139 12.26 -23.67 6.00
CA THR A 139 12.38 -25.07 6.45
C THR A 139 11.80 -25.28 7.85
N SER A 140 10.99 -24.34 8.35
CA SER A 140 10.29 -24.47 9.63
C SER A 140 9.44 -25.75 9.66
N PRO A 141 9.33 -26.43 10.82
CA PRO A 141 8.39 -27.54 10.98
C PRO A 141 6.92 -27.09 10.83
N ASP A 142 6.61 -25.82 11.06
CA ASP A 142 5.27 -25.27 10.80
C ASP A 142 5.06 -25.04 9.30
N LYS A 143 4.08 -25.74 8.73
CA LYS A 143 3.83 -25.73 7.27
C LYS A 143 3.43 -24.35 6.75
N ILE A 144 2.66 -23.58 7.52
CA ILE A 144 2.20 -22.24 7.13
C ILE A 144 3.38 -21.28 7.13
N LEU A 145 4.16 -21.24 8.22
CA LEU A 145 5.35 -20.39 8.30
C LEU A 145 6.35 -20.73 7.18
N ALA A 146 6.60 -22.02 6.95
CA ALA A 146 7.49 -22.48 5.88
C ALA A 146 6.99 -22.04 4.50
N ASP A 147 5.71 -22.25 4.18
CA ASP A 147 5.16 -21.90 2.88
C ASP A 147 5.10 -20.37 2.67
N LEU A 148 4.64 -19.58 3.65
CA LEU A 148 4.62 -18.12 3.53
C LEU A 148 6.03 -17.53 3.34
N SER A 149 7.03 -18.06 4.07
CA SER A 149 8.43 -17.68 3.90
C SER A 149 8.94 -18.04 2.50
N GLN A 150 8.64 -19.25 2.02
CA GLN A 150 9.00 -19.67 0.65
C GLN A 150 8.33 -18.79 -0.40
N ARG A 151 7.06 -18.41 -0.20
CA ARG A 151 6.35 -17.52 -1.10
C ARG A 151 6.97 -16.13 -1.13
N PHE A 152 7.36 -15.59 0.02
CA PHE A 152 7.94 -14.26 0.11
C PHE A 152 9.32 -14.22 -0.57
N VAL A 153 10.22 -15.13 -0.17
CA VAL A 153 11.59 -15.21 -0.72
C VAL A 153 11.60 -15.53 -2.22
N ASN A 154 10.74 -16.45 -2.68
CA ASN A 154 10.69 -16.86 -4.10
C ASN A 154 9.65 -16.11 -4.93
N ARG A 155 9.09 -15.01 -4.40
CA ARG A 155 8.13 -14.14 -5.08
C ARG A 155 6.91 -14.88 -5.67
N LYS A 156 6.33 -15.81 -4.91
CA LYS A 156 5.05 -16.48 -5.23
C LYS A 156 3.89 -15.68 -4.63
N VAL A 157 3.56 -14.57 -5.29
CA VAL A 157 2.52 -13.63 -4.85
C VAL A 157 1.12 -14.23 -4.83
N PHE A 158 0.29 -13.77 -3.88
CA PHE A 158 -1.15 -13.95 -3.95
C PHE A 158 -1.75 -13.22 -5.16
N LYS A 159 -2.91 -13.70 -5.60
CA LYS A 159 -3.76 -13.03 -6.57
C LYS A 159 -4.82 -12.22 -5.85
N SER A 160 -5.44 -11.30 -6.59
CA SER A 160 -6.53 -10.50 -6.04
C SER A 160 -7.57 -10.18 -7.09
N ILE A 161 -8.80 -9.98 -6.61
CA ILE A 161 -9.92 -9.44 -7.37
C ILE A 161 -10.46 -8.20 -6.66
N THR A 162 -11.14 -7.36 -7.40
CA THR A 162 -11.87 -6.21 -6.83
C THR A 162 -13.23 -6.65 -6.30
N PHE A 163 -13.81 -5.89 -5.37
CA PHE A 163 -15.17 -6.13 -4.89
C PHE A 163 -15.88 -4.83 -4.48
N SER A 164 -17.21 -4.82 -4.57
CA SER A 164 -18.06 -3.73 -4.10
C SER A 164 -18.22 -3.79 -2.58
N GLN A 165 -18.26 -2.65 -1.89
CA GLN A 165 -18.35 -2.63 -0.42
C GLN A 165 -19.58 -3.37 0.12
N GLU A 166 -20.68 -3.36 -0.63
CA GLU A 166 -21.93 -4.06 -0.32
C GLU A 166 -21.79 -5.59 -0.34
N ASP A 167 -20.82 -6.12 -1.10
CA ASP A 167 -20.57 -7.56 -1.26
C ASP A 167 -19.52 -8.11 -0.29
N GLN A 168 -19.02 -7.29 0.64
CA GLN A 168 -17.91 -7.68 1.51
C GLN A 168 -18.24 -8.88 2.40
N GLU A 169 -19.47 -8.97 2.92
CA GLU A 169 -19.87 -10.06 3.81
C GLU A 169 -19.92 -11.40 3.06
N GLN A 170 -20.31 -11.37 1.78
CA GLN A 170 -20.40 -12.54 0.91
C GLN A 170 -19.03 -13.13 0.56
N LEU A 171 -17.93 -12.39 0.75
CA LEU A 171 -16.55 -12.93 0.61
C LEU A 171 -16.26 -14.08 1.59
N ALA A 172 -17.06 -14.25 2.65
CA ALA A 172 -16.98 -15.42 3.53
C ALA A 172 -17.13 -16.74 2.75
N SER A 173 -17.94 -16.76 1.69
CA SER A 173 -18.09 -17.92 0.80
C SER A 173 -16.78 -18.26 0.09
N MET A 174 -16.07 -17.25 -0.43
CA MET A 174 -14.77 -17.44 -1.08
C MET A 174 -13.71 -17.92 -0.10
N ARG A 175 -13.70 -17.37 1.13
CA ARG A 175 -12.81 -17.83 2.20
C ARG A 175 -13.05 -19.30 2.54
N LYS A 176 -14.32 -19.74 2.53
CA LYS A 176 -14.68 -21.14 2.77
C LYS A 176 -14.14 -22.06 1.67
N LEU A 177 -14.27 -21.67 0.40
CA LEU A 177 -13.72 -22.44 -0.72
C LEU A 177 -12.17 -22.54 -0.66
N VAL A 178 -11.49 -21.49 -0.19
CA VAL A 178 -10.02 -21.52 0.05
C VAL A 178 -9.67 -22.51 1.15
N GLU A 179 -10.46 -22.52 2.24
CA GLU A 179 -10.30 -23.48 3.34
C GLU A 179 -10.51 -24.92 2.88
N ASP A 180 -11.53 -25.17 2.04
CA ASP A 180 -11.89 -26.51 1.59
C ASP A 180 -10.82 -27.18 0.69
N ILE A 181 -9.91 -26.40 0.09
CA ILE A 181 -8.73 -26.94 -0.61
C ILE A 181 -7.47 -27.06 0.28
N GLY A 182 -7.59 -26.73 1.57
CA GLY A 182 -6.54 -26.91 2.57
C GLY A 182 -5.70 -25.67 2.88
N PHE A 183 -6.08 -24.48 2.43
CA PHE A 183 -5.42 -23.23 2.81
C PHE A 183 -6.16 -22.55 3.95
N ASP A 184 -5.46 -22.28 5.06
CA ASP A 184 -6.03 -21.53 6.18
C ASP A 184 -6.38 -20.08 5.75
N PRO A 185 -7.67 -19.71 5.73
CA PRO A 185 -8.08 -18.42 5.22
C PRO A 185 -7.53 -17.23 6.03
N ASP A 186 -7.11 -17.42 7.28
CA ASP A 186 -6.55 -16.34 8.11
C ASP A 186 -5.12 -15.94 7.74
N TYR A 187 -4.44 -16.75 6.92
CA TYR A 187 -3.09 -16.46 6.40
C TYR A 187 -3.01 -16.45 4.88
N TYR A 188 -3.95 -17.09 4.20
CA TYR A 188 -3.96 -17.22 2.75
C TYR A 188 -4.99 -16.31 2.07
N THR A 189 -5.81 -15.60 2.84
CA THR A 189 -6.69 -14.56 2.31
C THR A 189 -6.50 -13.24 3.04
N ALA A 190 -6.87 -12.14 2.39
CA ALA A 190 -6.95 -10.84 3.03
C ALA A 190 -7.93 -9.93 2.31
N ILE A 191 -8.50 -8.98 3.05
CA ILE A 191 -9.24 -7.86 2.49
C ILE A 191 -8.39 -6.62 2.69
N HIS A 192 -8.07 -5.93 1.61
CA HIS A 192 -7.40 -4.65 1.67
C HIS A 192 -8.28 -3.58 1.03
N LYS A 193 -8.40 -2.43 1.71
CA LYS A 193 -9.15 -1.27 1.23
C LYS A 193 -8.14 -0.18 0.93
N ASN A 194 -7.81 -0.02 -0.35
CA ASN A 194 -6.91 1.04 -0.77
C ASN A 194 -7.75 2.28 -1.04
N PHE A 195 -7.73 3.22 -0.12
CA PHE A 195 -8.22 4.56 -0.39
C PHE A 195 -7.13 5.53 0.06
N ASP A 196 -6.53 6.24 -0.90
CA ASP A 196 -5.82 7.47 -0.58
C ASP A 196 -6.37 8.59 -1.45
N LEU A 197 -6.24 9.80 -0.92
CA LEU A 197 -6.52 11.01 -1.64
C LEU A 197 -5.20 11.45 -2.27
N PRO A 198 -5.02 11.28 -3.60
CA PRO A 198 -3.80 11.72 -4.28
C PRO A 198 -3.56 13.22 -4.07
N TYR A 199 -4.67 13.96 -3.92
CA TYR A 199 -4.72 15.32 -3.42
C TYR A 199 -5.86 15.43 -2.41
N ASP A 200 -5.53 15.79 -1.16
CA ASP A 200 -6.51 15.99 -0.11
C ASP A 200 -6.83 17.49 -0.01
N ILE A 201 -8.04 17.87 -0.42
CA ILE A 201 -8.56 19.22 -0.18
C ILE A 201 -8.65 19.39 1.33
N TYR A 202 -8.20 20.52 1.84
CA TYR A 202 -8.40 20.86 3.25
C TYR A 202 -9.88 20.72 3.64
N ARG A 203 -10.17 19.69 4.42
CA ARG A 203 -11.45 19.46 5.07
C ARG A 203 -11.24 19.82 6.55
N PRO A 204 -11.70 20.99 7.01
CA PRO A 204 -11.53 21.38 8.42
C PRO A 204 -12.19 20.41 9.40
N GLU A 205 -13.14 19.58 8.92
CA GLU A 205 -13.81 18.53 9.69
C GLU A 205 -13.06 17.19 9.74
N SER A 206 -11.91 17.03 9.06
CA SER A 206 -11.14 15.78 9.13
C SER A 206 -10.33 15.71 10.42
N GLU A 207 -10.16 14.51 10.98
CA GLU A 207 -9.39 14.26 12.22
C GLU A 207 -7.93 14.76 12.14
N ASN A 208 -7.39 14.97 10.94
CA ASN A 208 -6.08 15.57 10.68
C ASN A 208 -6.15 16.51 9.46
N PRO A 209 -6.38 17.82 9.65
CA PRO A 209 -6.48 18.77 8.55
C PRO A 209 -5.12 18.89 7.84
N ARG A 210 -4.99 18.39 6.60
CA ARG A 210 -3.76 18.51 5.81
C ARG A 210 -3.63 19.93 5.23
N THR A 211 -2.41 20.44 5.12
CA THR A 211 -2.12 21.79 4.61
C THR A 211 -2.57 21.98 3.16
N GLN A 212 -3.02 23.18 2.78
CA GLN A 212 -3.40 23.50 1.40
C GLN A 212 -2.17 23.84 0.55
N ILE A 213 -2.29 23.74 -0.79
CA ILE A 213 -1.29 24.33 -1.69
C ILE A 213 -1.75 25.74 -2.03
N GLU A 214 -1.06 26.74 -1.49
CA GLU A 214 -1.40 28.15 -1.63
C GLU A 214 -0.73 28.79 -2.86
N ILE A 215 -1.50 29.52 -3.65
CA ILE A 215 -1.05 30.28 -4.82
C ILE A 215 -1.12 31.77 -4.55
N ILE A 216 0.01 32.46 -4.70
CA ILE A 216 0.11 33.93 -4.55
C ILE A 216 -0.42 34.59 -5.83
N GLN A 217 -1.53 35.31 -5.68
CA GLN A 217 -2.17 36.08 -6.74
C GLN A 217 -1.45 37.42 -6.99
N LYS A 218 -1.78 38.09 -8.11
CA LYS A 218 -1.14 39.38 -8.47
C LYS A 218 -1.41 40.51 -7.47
N ASN A 219 -2.54 40.47 -6.79
CA ASN A 219 -2.94 41.43 -5.75
C ASN A 219 -2.33 41.09 -4.38
N GLY A 220 -1.54 40.01 -4.27
CA GLY A 220 -0.92 39.56 -3.01
C GLY A 220 -1.80 38.62 -2.18
N GLU A 221 -3.06 38.39 -2.57
CA GLU A 221 -3.93 37.43 -1.90
C GLU A 221 -3.48 35.99 -2.17
N LEU A 222 -3.77 35.09 -1.24
CA LEU A 222 -3.57 33.66 -1.38
C LEU A 222 -4.87 33.02 -1.88
N ALA A 223 -4.73 32.06 -2.79
CA ALA A 223 -5.82 31.24 -3.25
C ALA A 223 -5.37 29.78 -3.32
N GLU A 224 -6.24 28.88 -2.87
CA GLU A 224 -6.00 27.44 -2.89
C GLU A 224 -5.94 26.93 -4.34
N LEU A 225 -5.02 26.01 -4.64
CA LEU A 225 -4.75 25.52 -5.99
C LEU A 225 -5.99 24.95 -6.72
N SER A 226 -6.77 24.08 -6.07
CA SER A 226 -7.96 23.47 -6.67
C SER A 226 -9.05 24.50 -7.01
N SER A 227 -9.12 25.62 -6.30
CA SER A 227 -10.01 26.73 -6.65
C SER A 227 -9.63 27.45 -7.96
N LEU A 228 -8.37 27.32 -8.39
CA LEU A 228 -7.83 27.96 -9.59
C LEU A 228 -7.60 26.99 -10.75
N SER A 229 -7.48 25.69 -10.49
CA SER A 229 -7.13 24.66 -11.46
C SER A 229 -8.25 23.62 -11.60
N PRO A 230 -8.97 23.59 -12.75
CA PRO A 230 -9.99 22.58 -13.00
C PRO A 230 -9.45 21.15 -12.99
N ILE A 231 -8.19 20.94 -13.40
CA ILE A 231 -7.56 19.61 -13.41
C ILE A 231 -7.36 19.14 -11.97
N VAL A 232 -6.74 19.97 -11.14
CA VAL A 232 -6.55 19.65 -9.72
C VAL A 232 -7.90 19.46 -9.04
N GLN A 233 -8.87 20.33 -9.31
CA GLN A 233 -10.24 20.21 -8.77
C GLN A 233 -10.88 18.86 -9.11
N SER A 234 -10.69 18.34 -10.32
CA SER A 234 -11.27 17.04 -10.71
C SER A 234 -10.60 15.83 -10.05
N LEU A 235 -9.33 15.95 -9.67
CA LEU A 235 -8.60 14.95 -8.88
C LEU A 235 -8.86 15.09 -7.37
N ALA A 236 -9.34 16.26 -6.96
CA ALA A 236 -9.48 16.64 -5.58
C ALA A 236 -10.83 16.15 -5.03
N GLY A 237 -10.78 15.42 -3.92
CA GLY A 237 -11.99 14.97 -3.21
C GLY A 237 -12.62 13.66 -3.68
N SER A 238 -12.15 13.08 -4.80
CA SER A 238 -12.44 11.71 -5.21
C SER A 238 -11.51 10.73 -4.49
N ARG A 239 -12.08 9.78 -3.74
CA ARG A 239 -11.31 8.64 -3.22
C ARG A 239 -10.95 7.74 -4.39
N HIS A 240 -9.66 7.65 -4.68
CA HIS A 240 -9.14 6.77 -5.73
C HIS A 240 -8.51 5.53 -5.11
N GLY A 241 -8.85 4.38 -5.67
CA GLY A 241 -8.38 3.07 -5.25
C GLY A 241 -9.49 2.03 -5.32
N ASP A 242 -9.18 0.82 -4.88
CA ASP A 242 -10.05 -0.34 -4.95
C ASP A 242 -10.12 -1.09 -3.63
N ASN A 243 -11.24 -1.77 -3.41
CA ASN A 243 -11.29 -2.83 -2.41
C ASN A 243 -10.85 -4.12 -3.10
N ARG A 244 -9.88 -4.82 -2.50
CA ARG A 244 -9.35 -6.07 -3.04
C ARG A 244 -9.45 -7.22 -2.06
N PHE A 245 -9.86 -8.37 -2.58
CA PHE A 245 -9.79 -9.66 -1.89
C PHE A 245 -8.59 -10.43 -2.44
N TYR A 246 -7.64 -10.78 -1.57
CA TYR A 246 -6.43 -11.53 -1.89
C TYR A 246 -6.61 -13.01 -1.57
N PHE A 247 -6.04 -13.88 -2.40
CA PHE A 247 -6.14 -15.34 -2.28
C PHE A 247 -4.98 -16.06 -2.98
N PRO A 248 -4.73 -17.35 -2.71
CA PRO A 248 -3.67 -18.13 -3.36
C PRO A 248 -3.92 -18.27 -4.87
N LYS A 249 -2.88 -18.13 -5.69
CA LYS A 249 -2.99 -18.25 -7.15
C LYS A 249 -3.55 -19.62 -7.58
N GLU A 250 -3.31 -20.63 -6.76
CA GLU A 250 -3.77 -22.00 -6.89
C GLU A 250 -5.30 -22.11 -7.02
N MET A 251 -6.07 -21.16 -6.47
CA MET A 251 -7.53 -21.10 -6.66
C MET A 251 -7.96 -20.89 -8.12
N LEU A 252 -7.05 -20.42 -8.98
CA LEU A 252 -7.31 -20.21 -10.40
C LEU A 252 -6.98 -21.45 -11.25
N ASP A 253 -6.41 -22.51 -10.67
CA ASP A 253 -6.02 -23.72 -11.39
C ASP A 253 -7.19 -24.71 -11.51
N GLN A 254 -7.63 -24.94 -12.74
CA GLN A 254 -8.72 -25.85 -13.08
C GLN A 254 -8.25 -27.30 -13.28
N ASN A 255 -6.95 -27.56 -13.37
CA ASN A 255 -6.40 -28.90 -13.62
C ASN A 255 -6.04 -29.65 -12.33
N SER A 256 -6.42 -29.11 -11.17
CA SER A 256 -6.13 -29.71 -9.86
C SER A 256 -7.12 -30.82 -9.52
N ILE A 257 -6.75 -31.66 -8.54
CA ILE A 257 -7.67 -32.65 -7.94
C ILE A 257 -8.89 -32.00 -7.26
N PHE A 258 -8.85 -30.68 -7.05
CA PHE A 258 -9.93 -29.87 -6.47
C PHE A 258 -10.70 -29.06 -7.53
N ALA A 259 -10.69 -29.50 -8.79
CA ALA A 259 -11.30 -28.77 -9.92
C ALA A 259 -12.75 -28.32 -9.67
N SER A 260 -13.56 -29.11 -8.95
CA SER A 260 -14.95 -28.72 -8.62
C SER A 260 -15.01 -27.48 -7.73
N ILE A 261 -14.13 -27.37 -6.73
CA ILE A 261 -14.07 -26.23 -5.79
C ILE A 261 -13.48 -25.01 -6.50
N THR A 262 -12.41 -25.18 -7.28
CA THR A 262 -11.80 -24.06 -8.02
C THR A 262 -12.74 -23.54 -9.11
N GLN A 263 -13.58 -24.38 -9.72
CA GLN A 263 -14.65 -23.95 -10.61
C GLN A 263 -15.73 -23.13 -9.91
N GLN A 264 -16.17 -23.53 -8.71
CA GLN A 264 -17.11 -22.73 -7.91
C GLN A 264 -16.51 -21.37 -7.53
N PHE A 265 -15.24 -21.35 -7.14
CA PHE A 265 -14.53 -20.11 -6.82
C PHE A 265 -14.45 -19.18 -8.02
N LEU A 266 -14.09 -19.71 -9.20
CA LEU A 266 -14.02 -18.95 -10.44
C LEU A 266 -15.40 -18.49 -10.93
N HIS A 267 -16.46 -19.26 -10.67
CA HIS A 267 -17.82 -18.84 -11.02
C HIS A 267 -18.17 -17.51 -10.36
N LEU A 268 -17.73 -17.28 -9.12
CA LEU A 268 -17.93 -16.03 -8.38
C LEU A 268 -17.10 -14.85 -8.91
N ILE A 269 -16.26 -15.03 -9.93
CA ILE A 269 -15.37 -14.00 -10.47
C ILE A 269 -15.77 -13.67 -11.90
N GLU A 270 -15.93 -12.38 -12.21
CA GLU A 270 -16.12 -11.86 -13.58
C GLU A 270 -15.22 -10.65 -13.79
N ASN A 271 -14.41 -10.65 -14.85
CA ASN A 271 -13.52 -9.52 -15.18
C ASN A 271 -12.67 -9.05 -13.99
N ASP A 272 -12.08 -9.98 -13.23
CA ASP A 272 -11.32 -9.71 -12.00
C ASP A 272 -12.11 -8.95 -10.91
N HIS A 273 -13.44 -9.11 -10.92
CA HIS A 273 -14.37 -8.56 -9.93
C HIS A 273 -15.20 -9.68 -9.28
N PHE A 274 -15.44 -9.55 -7.98
CA PHE A 274 -16.30 -10.47 -7.23
C PHE A 274 -17.77 -10.24 -7.56
N THR A 275 -18.49 -11.32 -7.86
CA THR A 275 -19.90 -11.31 -8.32
C THR A 275 -20.67 -12.41 -7.60
N PRO A 276 -21.23 -12.13 -6.40
CA PRO A 276 -21.88 -13.16 -5.58
C PRO A 276 -23.22 -13.66 -6.16
N ASN A 277 -23.90 -12.85 -6.98
CA ASN A 277 -25.25 -13.11 -7.49
C ASN A 277 -25.25 -13.46 -8.99
N LYS A 278 -24.37 -14.36 -9.42
CA LYS A 278 -24.47 -14.91 -10.79
C LYS A 278 -25.63 -15.91 -10.84
N ASN A 279 -26.62 -15.59 -11.68
CA ASN A 279 -27.69 -16.49 -12.09
C ASN A 279 -27.16 -17.57 -13.03
#